data_AF-A0A2G9RSP4-F1
#
_entry.id   AF-A0A2G9RSP4-F1
#
_cell.length_a   1.000
_cell.length_b   1.000
_cell.length_c   1.000
_cell.angle_alpha   90.00
_cell.angle_beta   90.00
_cell.angle_gamma   90.00
#
_symmetry.space_group_name_H-M   'P 1'
#
loop_
_entity.id
_entity.type
_entity.pdbx_description
1 polymer ?
#
loop_
_entity_poly.entity_id
_entity_poly.type
_entity_poly.pdbx_seq_one_letter_code
_entity_poly.pdbx_strand_id
1 'polypeptide(L)'
;MTLCFLCVKLVTRVLMWLNINMLSLTLYRLGLDPKLLAKILNMSSGRCWSSDTYNPVPGVMEGVPSANNYQGGFGTTLMAKDLGLAQDSATNTKTPTPLGSLSHQIYRLMCAKGYAQKDFSSVFQFLREEENL
;
A
#
# COMPACT_ATOMS: atom_id res chain seq x y z
N MET A 1 21.64 -11.62 4.42
CA MET A 1 21.02 -11.14 3.15
C MET A 1 19.49 -11.03 3.25
N THR A 2 18.82 -11.99 3.90
CA THR A 2 17.35 -12.02 4.06
C THR A 2 16.76 -10.85 4.87
N LEU A 3 17.48 -10.36 5.89
CA LEU A 3 17.07 -9.21 6.71
C LEU A 3 17.02 -7.89 5.91
N CYS A 4 17.92 -7.72 4.93
CA CYS A 4 17.97 -6.54 4.07
C CYS A 4 16.77 -6.52 3.09
N PHE A 5 16.43 -7.67 2.51
CA PHE A 5 15.22 -7.81 1.68
C PHE A 5 13.93 -7.54 2.47
N LEU A 6 13.89 -7.94 3.73
CA LEU A 6 12.75 -7.70 4.61
C LEU A 6 12.61 -6.21 4.95
N CYS A 7 13.71 -5.52 5.26
CA CYS A 7 13.72 -4.07 5.49
C CYS A 7 13.31 -3.27 4.26
N VAL A 8 13.84 -3.60 3.07
CA VAL A 8 13.49 -2.91 1.80
C VAL A 8 12.01 -3.11 1.45
N LYS A 9 11.48 -4.33 1.63
CA LYS A 9 10.04 -4.62 1.48
C LYS A 9 9.20 -3.85 2.50
N LEU A 10 9.60 -3.80 3.77
CA LEU A 10 8.85 -3.08 4.80
C LEU A 10 8.80 -1.58 4.50
N VAL A 11 9.92 -0.99 4.09
CA VAL A 11 10.02 0.43 3.71
C VAL A 11 9.11 0.72 2.52
N THR A 12 9.17 -0.06 1.43
CA THR A 12 8.27 0.15 0.28
C THR A 12 6.79 -0.04 0.63
N ARG A 13 6.46 -1.01 1.47
CA ARG A 13 5.07 -1.34 1.85
C ARG A 13 4.46 -0.33 2.83
N VAL A 14 5.26 0.21 3.75
CA VAL A 14 4.86 1.31 4.66
C VAL A 14 4.79 2.64 3.91
N LEU A 15 5.72 2.91 2.98
CA LEU A 15 5.67 4.09 2.12
C LEU A 15 4.43 4.08 1.22
N MET A 16 4.02 2.90 0.74
CA MET A 16 2.77 2.76 0.00
C MET A 16 1.54 3.06 0.86
N TRP A 17 1.52 2.61 2.13
CA TRP A 17 0.44 2.96 3.06
C TRP A 17 0.33 4.47 3.28
N LEU A 18 1.47 5.15 3.49
CA LEU A 18 1.54 6.61 3.60
C LEU A 18 1.07 7.32 2.33
N ASN A 19 1.55 6.87 1.16
CA ASN A 19 1.14 7.43 -0.12
C ASN A 19 -0.35 7.21 -0.38
N ILE A 20 -0.88 6.03 -0.09
CA ILE A 20 -2.29 5.70 -0.30
C ILE A 20 -3.20 6.53 0.61
N ASN A 21 -2.88 6.63 1.91
CA ASN A 21 -3.65 7.47 2.84
C ASN A 21 -3.60 8.94 2.45
N MET A 22 -2.43 9.45 2.05
CA MET A 22 -2.30 10.81 1.56
C MET A 22 -3.18 11.01 0.33
N LEU A 23 -3.07 10.12 -0.66
CA LEU A 23 -3.77 10.22 -1.94
C LEU A 23 -5.28 10.11 -1.77
N SER A 24 -5.79 9.14 -1.00
CA SER A 24 -7.23 8.95 -0.77
C SER A 24 -7.84 10.17 -0.07
N LEU A 25 -7.19 10.64 0.99
CA LEU A 25 -7.67 11.77 1.78
C LEU A 25 -7.65 13.08 0.99
N THR A 26 -6.62 13.33 0.18
CA THR A 26 -6.53 14.55 -0.63
C THR A 26 -7.41 14.51 -1.88
N LEU A 27 -7.54 13.36 -2.55
CA LEU A 27 -8.45 13.22 -3.71
C LEU A 27 -9.90 13.52 -3.34
N TYR A 28 -10.38 12.92 -2.24
CA TYR A 28 -11.76 13.06 -1.84
C TYR A 28 -12.07 14.45 -1.30
N ARG A 29 -11.19 15.00 -0.45
CA ARG A 29 -11.44 16.31 0.18
C ARG A 29 -11.24 17.51 -0.74
N LEU A 30 -10.42 17.39 -1.79
CA LEU A 30 -10.08 18.52 -2.65
C LEU A 30 -10.76 18.45 -4.03
N GLY A 31 -11.43 17.35 -4.39
CA GLY A 31 -12.05 17.18 -5.72
C GLY A 31 -11.04 17.29 -6.88
N LEU A 32 -9.76 17.04 -6.59
CA LEU A 32 -8.67 17.20 -7.54
C LEU A 32 -8.57 15.99 -8.47
N ASP A 33 -8.12 16.22 -9.70
CA ASP A 33 -7.86 15.14 -10.66
C ASP A 33 -6.73 14.22 -10.13
N PRO A 34 -6.98 12.90 -9.98
CA PRO A 34 -5.99 11.94 -9.49
C PRO A 34 -4.71 11.91 -10.34
N LYS A 35 -4.81 12.16 -11.65
CA LYS A 35 -3.65 12.20 -12.54
C LYS A 35 -2.75 13.40 -12.25
N LEU A 36 -3.34 14.56 -11.97
CA LEU A 36 -2.61 15.77 -11.63
C LEU A 36 -1.91 15.62 -10.28
N LEU A 37 -2.60 15.05 -9.28
CA LEU A 37 -2.02 14.80 -7.96
C LEU A 37 -0.85 13.81 -8.03
N ALA A 38 -1.01 12.71 -8.76
CA ALA A 38 0.06 11.74 -8.98
C ALA A 38 1.28 12.39 -9.68
N LYS A 39 1.04 13.26 -10.67
CA LYS A 39 2.11 14.02 -11.34
C LYS A 39 2.84 14.94 -10.36
N ILE A 40 2.14 15.68 -9.51
CA ILE A 40 2.74 16.58 -8.52
C ILE A 40 3.56 15.79 -7.50
N LEU A 41 3.02 14.68 -6.98
CA LEU A 41 3.72 13.82 -6.03
C LEU A 41 5.01 13.23 -6.63
N ASN A 42 4.94 12.78 -7.89
CA ASN A 42 6.09 12.22 -8.59
C ASN A 42 7.16 13.26 -8.96
N MET A 43 6.82 14.55 -8.94
CA MET A 43 7.77 15.67 -9.14
C MET A 43 8.23 16.31 -7.82
N SER A 44 7.75 15.80 -6.67
CA SER A 44 8.03 16.34 -5.34
C SER A 44 8.79 15.33 -4.47
N SER A 45 9.06 15.70 -3.22
CA SER A 45 9.73 14.83 -2.22
C SER A 45 8.92 13.59 -1.85
N GLY A 46 7.63 13.54 -2.19
CA GLY A 46 6.75 12.40 -1.97
C GLY A 46 6.91 11.24 -2.97
N ARG A 47 7.74 11.39 -4.01
CA ARG A 47 7.94 10.37 -5.04
C ARG A 47 8.44 9.06 -4.44
N CYS A 48 7.77 7.96 -4.77
CA CYS A 48 8.21 6.61 -4.44
C CYS A 48 7.83 5.62 -5.56
N TRP A 49 8.38 4.40 -5.49
CA TRP A 49 8.08 3.34 -6.47
C TRP A 49 6.56 3.07 -6.60
N SER A 50 5.85 3.15 -5.47
CA SER A 50 4.40 2.98 -5.41
C SER A 50 3.61 4.10 -6.09
N SER A 51 4.16 5.32 -6.18
CA SER A 51 3.48 6.44 -6.82
C SER A 51 3.85 6.58 -8.30
N ASP A 52 5.08 6.21 -8.68
CA ASP A 52 5.62 6.39 -10.03
C ASP A 52 5.56 5.16 -10.93
N THR A 53 5.51 3.95 -10.36
CA THR A 53 5.57 2.68 -11.10
C THR A 53 4.39 1.76 -10.77
N TYR A 54 3.79 1.92 -9.59
CA TYR A 54 2.75 1.01 -9.10
C TYR A 54 1.53 1.73 -8.49
N ASN A 55 1.04 2.74 -9.22
CA ASN A 55 0.04 3.66 -8.67
C ASN A 55 -1.25 2.93 -8.26
N PRO A 56 -1.70 3.06 -6.99
CA PRO A 56 -2.85 2.31 -6.46
C PRO A 56 -4.20 2.88 -6.89
N VAL A 57 -4.25 4.05 -7.52
CA VAL A 57 -5.50 4.69 -7.98
C VAL A 57 -5.88 4.20 -9.38
N PRO A 58 -7.08 3.64 -9.57
CA PRO A 58 -7.55 3.23 -10.88
C PRO A 58 -7.56 4.40 -11.87
N GLY A 59 -7.05 4.17 -13.09
CA GLY A 59 -7.06 5.16 -14.18
C GLY A 59 -5.92 6.18 -14.19
N VAL A 60 -5.00 6.16 -13.21
CA VAL A 60 -3.81 7.02 -13.21
C VAL A 60 -2.69 6.46 -14.08
N MET A 61 -2.50 5.14 -14.06
CA MET A 61 -1.44 4.43 -14.76
C MET A 61 -1.99 3.20 -15.45
N GLU A 62 -1.49 2.89 -16.64
CA GLU A 62 -1.81 1.68 -17.39
C GLU A 62 -0.81 0.56 -17.04
N GLY A 63 -1.23 -0.71 -17.17
CA GLY A 63 -0.36 -1.87 -16.92
C GLY A 63 -0.11 -2.20 -15.45
N VAL A 64 -0.76 -1.51 -14.52
CA VAL A 64 -0.73 -1.80 -13.06
C VAL A 64 -2.01 -2.50 -12.60
N PRO A 65 -2.00 -3.27 -11.50
CA PRO A 65 -3.19 -3.99 -11.05
C PRO A 65 -4.38 -3.08 -10.75
N SER A 66 -4.15 -1.84 -10.32
CA SER A 66 -5.22 -0.87 -10.06
C SER A 66 -6.06 -0.57 -11.32
N ALA A 67 -5.49 -0.70 -12.52
CA ALA A 67 -6.21 -0.57 -13.78
C ALA A 67 -7.01 -1.83 -14.17
N ASN A 68 -6.73 -2.98 -13.54
CA ASN A 68 -7.37 -4.27 -13.82
C ASN A 68 -8.10 -4.83 -12.58
N ASN A 69 -8.87 -3.98 -11.88
CA ASN A 69 -9.64 -4.36 -10.68
C ASN A 69 -8.81 -5.08 -9.60
N TYR A 70 -7.52 -4.72 -9.49
CA TYR A 70 -6.55 -5.32 -8.57
C TYR A 70 -6.37 -6.83 -8.75
N GLN A 71 -6.58 -7.35 -9.96
CA GLN A 71 -6.35 -8.75 -10.29
C GLN A 71 -4.87 -9.03 -10.60
N GLY A 72 -4.38 -10.19 -10.18
CA GLY A 72 -3.00 -10.61 -10.38
C GLY A 72 -2.02 -9.90 -9.42
N GLY A 73 -0.79 -9.69 -9.88
CA GLY A 73 0.24 -8.99 -9.10
C GLY A 73 0.70 -9.76 -7.87
N PHE A 74 0.85 -9.06 -6.76
CA PHE A 74 1.28 -9.60 -5.47
C PHE A 74 0.13 -9.63 -4.48
N GLY A 75 -0.42 -10.83 -4.26
CA GLY A 75 -1.62 -11.03 -3.46
C GLY A 75 -1.51 -10.50 -2.02
N THR A 76 -2.60 -9.95 -1.52
CA THR A 76 -2.72 -9.40 -0.16
C THR A 76 -2.41 -10.45 0.92
N THR A 77 -2.73 -11.73 0.66
CA THR A 77 -2.36 -12.83 1.58
C THR A 77 -0.84 -12.98 1.72
N LEU A 78 -0.10 -12.86 0.61
CA LEU A 78 1.37 -12.92 0.63
C LEU A 78 1.96 -11.69 1.30
N MET A 79 1.30 -10.54 1.12
CA MET A 79 1.64 -9.29 1.81
C MET A 79 1.52 -9.42 3.33
N ALA A 80 0.39 -9.92 3.81
CA ALA A 80 0.17 -10.16 5.23
C ALA A 80 1.19 -11.15 5.81
N LYS A 81 1.51 -12.23 5.08
CA LYS A 81 2.53 -13.21 5.49
C LYS A 81 3.92 -12.58 5.64
N ASP A 82 4.38 -11.86 4.62
CA ASP A 82 5.68 -11.19 4.63
C ASP A 82 5.78 -10.17 5.78
N LEU A 83 4.69 -9.43 6.07
CA LEU A 83 4.63 -8.49 7.20
C LEU A 83 4.62 -9.21 8.56
N GLY A 84 3.98 -10.38 8.66
CA GLY A 84 4.06 -11.23 9.85
C GLY A 84 5.49 -11.66 10.15
N LEU A 85 6.20 -12.17 9.14
CA LEU A 85 7.62 -12.54 9.27
C LEU A 85 8.50 -11.35 9.67
N ALA A 86 8.17 -10.16 9.16
CA ALA A 86 8.87 -8.94 9.51
C ALA A 86 8.59 -8.47 10.95
N GLN A 87 7.34 -8.62 11.41
CA GLN A 87 6.96 -8.32 12.79
C GLN A 87 7.61 -9.28 13.79
N ASP A 88 7.67 -10.58 13.47
CA ASP A 88 8.34 -11.59 14.28
C ASP A 88 9.84 -11.28 14.39
N SER A 89 10.46 -10.91 13.27
CA SER A 89 11.86 -10.48 13.22
C SER A 89 12.10 -9.21 14.04
N ALA A 90 11.24 -8.20 13.91
CA ALA A 90 11.33 -6.96 14.68
C ALA A 90 11.16 -7.20 16.19
N THR A 91 10.30 -8.15 16.57
CA THR A 91 10.12 -8.56 17.97
C THR A 91 11.38 -9.23 18.50
N ASN A 92 11.98 -10.14 17.72
CA ASN A 92 13.22 -10.82 18.08
C ASN A 92 14.41 -9.85 18.24
N THR A 93 14.50 -8.82 17.39
CA THR A 93 15.55 -7.80 17.47
C THR A 93 15.20 -6.62 18.38
N LYS A 94 14.03 -6.66 19.05
CA LYS A 94 13.50 -5.56 19.88
C LYS A 94 13.49 -4.21 19.15
N THR A 95 13.27 -4.24 17.83
CA THR A 95 13.24 -3.05 16.99
C THR A 95 11.81 -2.51 16.92
N PRO A 96 11.56 -1.27 17.39
CA PRO A 96 10.22 -0.70 17.34
C PRO A 96 9.84 -0.39 15.88
N THR A 97 8.75 -0.99 15.41
CA THR A 97 8.24 -0.84 14.03
C THR A 97 6.76 -0.44 14.02
N PRO A 98 6.37 0.69 14.64
CA PRO A 98 4.95 1.05 14.85
C PRO A 98 4.14 1.08 13.54
N LEU A 99 4.71 1.64 12.47
CA LEU A 99 4.07 1.68 11.15
C LEU A 99 4.00 0.31 10.47
N GLY A 100 4.99 -0.55 10.71
CA GLY A 100 5.01 -1.92 10.21
C GLY A 100 3.93 -2.77 10.89
N SER A 101 3.77 -2.63 12.20
CA SER A 101 2.73 -3.31 12.98
C SER A 101 1.32 -2.90 12.54
N LEU A 102 1.09 -1.60 12.35
CA LEU A 102 -0.19 -1.10 11.85
C LEU A 102 -0.48 -1.62 10.43
N SER A 103 0.53 -1.57 9.55
CA SER A 103 0.40 -2.09 8.18
C SER A 103 0.04 -3.57 8.18
N HIS A 104 0.69 -4.39 9.04
CA HIS A 104 0.37 -5.80 9.17
C HIS A 104 -1.09 -6.03 9.59
N GLN A 105 -1.59 -5.26 10.57
CA GLN A 105 -2.99 -5.36 11.00
C GLN A 105 -3.98 -5.01 9.88
N ILE A 106 -3.70 -3.96 9.11
CA ILE A 106 -4.58 -3.54 8.00
C ILE A 106 -4.63 -4.63 6.92
N TYR A 107 -3.49 -5.18 6.50
CA TYR A 107 -3.50 -6.26 5.50
C TYR A 107 -4.17 -7.54 6.02
N ARG A 108 -4.12 -7.81 7.32
CA ARG A 108 -4.92 -8.89 7.92
C ARG A 108 -6.42 -8.61 7.87
N LEU A 109 -6.85 -7.38 8.15
CA LEU A 109 -8.25 -6.97 8.04
C LEU A 109 -8.73 -7.08 6.58
N MET A 110 -7.92 -6.64 5.62
CA MET A 110 -8.21 -6.80 4.20
C MET A 110 -8.39 -8.28 3.81
N CYS A 111 -7.50 -9.17 4.27
CA CYS A 111 -7.65 -10.61 4.04
C CYS A 111 -8.99 -11.13 4.56
N ALA A 112 -9.42 -10.69 5.75
CA ALA A 112 -10.70 -11.08 6.35
C ALA A 112 -11.92 -10.48 5.60
N LYS A 113 -11.79 -9.30 4.99
CA LYS A 113 -12.85 -8.67 4.18
C LYS A 113 -12.90 -9.15 2.72
N GLY A 114 -12.23 -10.25 2.38
CA GLY A 114 -12.29 -10.84 1.03
C GLY A 114 -11.30 -10.26 0.02
N TYR A 115 -10.33 -9.44 0.45
CA TYR A 115 -9.26 -8.92 -0.40
C TYR A 115 -8.05 -9.86 -0.51
N ALA A 116 -8.12 -11.05 0.09
CA ALA A 116 -7.02 -12.01 0.19
C ALA A 116 -6.32 -12.33 -1.14
N GLN A 117 -7.09 -12.44 -2.23
CA GLN A 117 -6.59 -12.77 -3.57
C GLN A 117 -6.36 -11.55 -4.48
N LYS A 118 -6.73 -10.36 -4.02
CA LYS A 118 -6.46 -9.12 -4.75
C LYS A 118 -5.02 -8.67 -4.48
N ASP A 119 -4.47 -7.94 -5.44
CA ASP A 119 -3.19 -7.30 -5.31
C ASP A 119 -3.16 -6.37 -4.08
N PHE A 120 -2.02 -6.28 -3.40
CA PHE A 120 -1.85 -5.47 -2.20
C PHE A 120 -2.18 -3.97 -2.41
N SER A 121 -2.07 -3.44 -3.64
CA SER A 121 -2.49 -2.08 -3.98
C SER A 121 -4.00 -1.85 -3.81
N SER A 122 -4.79 -2.92 -3.67
CA SER A 122 -6.22 -2.85 -3.34
C SER A 122 -6.52 -2.25 -1.96
N VAL A 123 -5.50 -1.96 -1.14
CA VAL A 123 -5.68 -1.21 0.10
C VAL A 123 -6.27 0.18 -0.15
N PHE A 124 -6.03 0.79 -1.32
CA PHE A 124 -6.74 2.01 -1.72
C PHE A 124 -8.25 1.79 -1.84
N GLN A 125 -8.67 0.68 -2.47
CA GLN A 125 -10.08 0.31 -2.56
C GLN A 125 -10.69 0.07 -1.18
N PHE A 126 -9.98 -0.65 -0.32
CA PHE A 126 -10.41 -0.94 1.06
C PHE A 126 -10.63 0.35 1.86
N LEU A 127 -9.68 1.29 1.82
CA LEU A 127 -9.81 2.56 2.53
C LEU A 127 -10.94 3.43 1.96
N ARG A 128 -11.12 3.42 0.64
CA ARG A 128 -12.24 4.11 -0.02
C ARG A 128 -13.60 3.55 0.42
N GLU A 129 -13.70 2.24 0.61
CA GLU A 129 -14.93 1.60 1.10
C GLU A 129 -15.18 1.87 2.58
N GLU A 130 -14.14 1.99 3.41
CA GLU A 130 -14.30 2.40 4.82
C GLU A 130 -14.61 3.89 5.00
N GLU A 131 -14.16 4.76 4.10
CA GLU A 131 -14.43 6.21 4.14
C GLU A 131 -15.84 6.57 3.64
N ASN A 132 -16.48 5.70 2.85
CA ASN A 132 -17.87 5.86 2.39
C ASN A 132 -18.93 5.38 3.41
N LEU A 133 -18.57 5.36 4.70
CA LEU A 133 -19.48 5.24 5.84
C LEU A 133 -19.81 6.62 6.41
#